data_AF-A0A336KVF0-F1
#
_entry.id   AF-A0A336KVF0-F1
#
_cell.length_a   1.000
_cell.length_b   1.000
_cell.length_c   1.000
_cell.angle_alpha   90.00
_cell.angle_beta   90.00
_cell.angle_gamma   90.00
#
_symmetry.space_group_name_H-M   'P 1'
#
loop_
_entity.id
_entity.type
_entity.pdbx_description
1 polymer ?
#
loop_
_entity_poly.entity_id
_entity_poly.type
_entity_poly.pdbx_seq_one_letter_code
_entity_poly.pdbx_strand_id
1 'polypeptide(L)'
;VTILTVISFFVRNGSCTLAQAIKDVLQYNVAGIPLTHEKMEVEFDPEVSKKRRELYYELHGYRGEKLIERLGLGIDGNHKERLVQQQARDNGKLGGLAYFQP
;
A
#
# COMPACT_ATOMS: atom_id res chain seq x y z
N VAL A 1 -21.16 -33.12 43.74
CA VAL A 1 -21.25 -33.54 42.31
C VAL A 1 -21.25 -32.33 41.38
N THR A 2 -22.11 -31.33 41.61
CA THR A 2 -22.25 -30.12 40.78
C THR A 2 -21.01 -29.22 40.74
N ILE A 3 -20.30 -29.04 41.86
CA ILE A 3 -19.09 -28.17 41.91
C ILE A 3 -17.93 -28.81 41.13
N LEU A 4 -17.76 -30.13 41.24
CA LEU A 4 -16.70 -30.85 40.54
C LEU A 4 -16.91 -30.79 39.02
N THR A 5 -18.16 -30.91 38.55
CA THR A 5 -18.50 -30.79 37.12
C THR A 5 -18.25 -29.40 36.55
N VAL A 6 -18.45 -28.34 37.34
CA VAL A 6 -18.18 -26.94 36.92
C VAL A 6 -16.68 -26.70 36.81
N ILE A 7 -15.88 -27.19 37.76
CA ILE A 7 -14.43 -27.07 37.71
C ILE A 7 -13.86 -27.86 36.53
N SER A 8 -14.36 -29.08 36.28
CA SER A 8 -13.97 -29.87 35.11
C SER A 8 -14.32 -29.18 33.78
N PHE A 9 -15.43 -28.44 33.69
CA PHE A 9 -15.82 -27.67 32.51
C PHE A 9 -14.87 -26.49 32.26
N PHE A 10 -14.46 -25.76 33.29
CA PHE A 10 -13.48 -24.67 33.17
C PHE A 10 -12.07 -25.19 32.81
N VAL A 11 -11.63 -26.30 33.42
CA VAL A 11 -10.32 -26.90 33.13
C VAL A 11 -10.26 -27.44 31.69
N ARG A 12 -11.37 -27.96 31.14
CA ARG A 12 -11.44 -28.44 29.74
C ARG A 12 -11.36 -27.31 28.70
N ASN A 13 -11.74 -26.09 29.06
CA ASN A 13 -11.74 -24.92 28.17
C ASN A 13 -10.49 -24.03 28.36
N GLY A 14 -9.67 -24.25 29.39
CA GLY A 14 -8.56 -23.37 29.79
C GLY A 14 -7.33 -23.38 28.87
N SER A 15 -7.18 -24.39 28.01
CA SER A 15 -6.06 -24.49 27.07
C SER A 15 -6.16 -23.48 25.91
N CYS A 16 -7.35 -22.95 25.65
CA CYS A 16 -7.59 -21.99 24.56
C CYS A 16 -7.24 -20.54 24.96
N THR A 17 -7.18 -20.24 26.26
CA THR A 17 -7.05 -18.88 26.80
C THR A 17 -5.63 -18.29 26.69
N LEU A 18 -4.58 -19.08 26.94
CA LEU A 18 -3.21 -18.56 26.92
C LEU A 18 -2.71 -18.32 25.48
N ALA A 19 -3.01 -19.26 24.58
CA ALA A 19 -2.67 -19.11 23.17
C ALA A 19 -3.41 -17.92 22.52
N GLN A 20 -4.68 -17.70 22.89
CA GLN A 20 -5.44 -16.51 22.50
C GLN A 20 -4.81 -15.23 23.06
N ALA A 21 -4.46 -15.20 24.35
CA ALA A 21 -3.81 -14.03 24.95
C ALA A 21 -2.47 -13.68 24.29
N ILE A 22 -1.63 -14.68 24.00
CA ILE A 22 -0.36 -14.47 23.30
C ILE A 22 -0.60 -13.97 21.88
N LYS A 23 -1.54 -14.57 21.15
CA LYS A 23 -1.92 -14.15 19.80
C LYS A 23 -2.40 -12.70 19.81
N ASP A 24 -3.26 -12.32 20.75
CA ASP A 24 -3.84 -10.99 20.82
C ASP A 24 -2.77 -9.93 21.17
N VAL A 25 -1.85 -10.25 22.08
CA VAL A 25 -0.69 -9.38 22.40
C VAL A 25 0.19 -9.20 21.16
N LEU A 26 0.54 -10.27 20.46
CA LEU A 26 1.36 -10.18 19.24
C LEU A 26 0.65 -9.38 18.14
N GLN A 27 -0.64 -9.64 17.94
CA GLN A 27 -1.44 -8.96 16.91
C GLN A 27 -1.57 -7.46 17.19
N TYR A 28 -1.81 -7.06 18.44
CA TYR A 28 -1.90 -5.64 18.80
C TYR A 28 -0.58 -4.90 18.70
N ASN A 29 0.55 -5.56 18.97
CA ASN A 29 1.87 -4.94 18.87
C ASN A 29 2.40 -4.89 17.42
N VAL A 30 2.10 -5.88 16.58
CA VAL A 30 2.61 -5.96 15.20
C VAL A 30 1.68 -5.26 14.21
N ALA A 31 0.36 -5.47 14.31
CA ALA A 31 -0.62 -4.97 13.36
C ALA A 31 -1.42 -3.76 13.90
N GLY A 32 -1.16 -3.35 15.14
CA GLY A 32 -1.96 -2.33 15.82
C GLY A 32 -3.29 -2.87 16.35
N ILE A 33 -3.96 -2.07 17.17
CA ILE A 33 -5.35 -2.34 17.58
C ILE A 33 -6.19 -2.35 16.30
N PRO A 34 -7.10 -3.32 16.09
CA PRO A 34 -8.06 -3.29 15.00
C PRO A 34 -9.15 -2.24 15.28
N LEU A 35 -8.71 -0.99 15.48
CA LEU A 35 -9.56 0.17 15.67
C LEU A 35 -10.01 0.60 14.28
N THR A 36 -11.10 -0.04 13.83
CA THR A 36 -11.96 0.40 12.72
C THR A 36 -11.21 0.82 11.47
N HIS A 37 -10.99 -0.11 10.55
CA HIS A 37 -10.73 0.27 9.16
C HIS A 37 -11.96 1.07 8.70
N GLU A 38 -11.83 2.40 8.61
CA GLU A 38 -12.88 3.23 8.05
C GLU A 38 -13.07 2.80 6.60
N LYS A 39 -14.26 2.33 6.26
CA LYS A 39 -14.59 2.00 4.87
C LYS A 39 -14.69 3.32 4.12
N MET A 40 -13.59 3.75 3.53
CA MET A 40 -13.56 4.89 2.63
C MET A 40 -14.07 4.44 1.27
N GLU A 41 -15.26 4.92 0.89
CA GLU A 41 -15.72 4.80 -0.49
C GLU A 41 -15.00 5.87 -1.32
N VAL A 42 -14.16 5.42 -2.25
CA VAL A 42 -13.49 6.29 -3.21
C VAL A 42 -14.25 6.20 -4.52
N GLU A 43 -14.77 7.33 -4.99
CA GLU A 43 -15.28 7.44 -6.35
C GLU A 43 -14.10 7.32 -7.33
N PHE A 44 -13.88 6.11 -7.84
CA PHE A 44 -12.82 5.84 -8.80
C PHE A 44 -13.27 6.27 -10.19
N ASP A 45 -12.86 7.47 -10.62
CA ASP A 45 -12.96 7.90 -12.02
C ASP A 45 -11.66 7.46 -12.76
N PRO A 46 -11.72 6.46 -13.66
CA PRO A 46 -10.55 5.98 -14.40
C PRO A 46 -9.94 7.05 -15.33
N GLU A 47 -10.74 8.05 -15.72
CA GLU A 47 -10.32 9.12 -16.61
C GLU A 47 -9.77 10.34 -15.86
N VAL A 48 -9.87 10.36 -14.53
CA VAL A 48 -9.41 11.50 -13.70
C VAL A 48 -7.94 11.81 -13.92
N SER A 49 -7.12 10.77 -14.14
CA SER A 49 -5.69 10.90 -14.41
C SER A 49 -5.42 11.62 -15.74
N LYS A 50 -6.25 11.39 -16.77
CA LYS A 50 -6.12 12.08 -18.06
C LYS A 50 -6.53 13.54 -17.94
N LYS A 51 -7.65 13.83 -17.26
CA LYS A 51 -8.12 15.21 -17.00
C LYS A 51 -7.10 16.02 -16.18
N ARG A 52 -6.54 15.41 -15.13
CA ARG A 52 -5.54 16.06 -14.26
C ARG A 52 -4.21 16.29 -14.96
N ARG A 53 -3.85 15.45 -15.93
CA ARG A 53 -2.64 15.64 -16.74
C ARG A 53 -2.69 16.91 -17.56
N GLU A 54 -3.84 17.23 -18.14
CA GLU A 54 -4.02 18.46 -18.95
C GLU A 54 -3.87 19.71 -18.08
N LEU A 55 -4.55 19.75 -16.93
CA LEU A 55 -4.39 20.80 -15.90
C LEU A 55 -2.95 20.93 -15.41
N TYR A 56 -2.23 19.81 -15.23
CA TYR A 56 -0.83 19.81 -14.82
C TYR A 56 0.08 20.44 -15.88
N TYR A 57 -0.14 20.13 -17.17
CA TYR A 57 0.60 20.73 -18.27
C TYR A 57 0.30 22.22 -18.44
N GLU A 58 -0.94 22.65 -18.21
CA GLU A 58 -1.30 24.07 -18.24
C GLU A 58 -0.59 24.85 -17.12
N LEU A 59 -0.55 24.28 -15.91
CA LEU A 59 0.04 24.94 -14.74
C LEU A 59 1.57 24.95 -14.74
N HIS A 60 2.22 23.86 -15.16
CA HIS A 60 3.67 23.67 -15.07
C HIS A 60 4.40 23.77 -16.43
N GLY A 61 3.64 23.91 -17.52
CA GLY A 61 4.16 23.90 -18.88
C GLY A 61 4.71 22.55 -19.32
N TYR A 62 5.22 22.50 -20.54
CA TYR A 62 5.82 21.31 -21.16
C TYR A 62 6.94 20.66 -20.32
N ARG A 63 7.68 21.46 -19.54
CA ARG A 63 8.79 20.95 -18.72
C ARG A 63 8.35 20.28 -17.41
N GLY A 64 7.06 20.33 -17.07
CA GLY A 64 6.52 19.72 -15.86
C GLY A 64 6.73 18.21 -15.80
N GLU A 65 6.72 17.51 -16.94
CA GLU A 65 7.01 16.08 -17.02
C GLU A 65 8.46 15.78 -16.58
N LYS A 66 9.42 16.55 -17.08
CA LYS A 66 10.83 16.45 -16.68
C LYS A 66 11.05 16.80 -15.22
N LEU A 67 10.21 17.63 -14.62
CA LEU A 67 10.25 17.93 -13.20
C LEU A 67 9.79 16.73 -12.36
N ILE A 68 8.65 16.11 -12.72
CA ILE A 68 8.14 14.90 -12.03
C ILE A 68 9.17 13.77 -12.12
N GLU A 69 9.73 13.54 -13.31
CA GLU A 69 10.77 12.54 -13.53
C GLU A 69 11.93 12.76 -12.53
N ARG A 70 12.44 13.99 -12.43
CA ARG A 70 13.52 14.34 -11.51
C ARG A 70 13.14 14.20 -10.03
N LEU A 71 11.91 14.54 -9.65
CA LEU A 71 11.43 14.34 -8.28
C LEU A 71 11.39 12.84 -7.92
N GLY A 72 11.02 11.98 -8.87
CA GLY A 72 10.99 10.52 -8.71
C GLY A 72 12.37 9.86 -8.59
N LEU A 73 13.46 10.55 -8.93
CA LEU A 73 14.83 10.05 -8.85
C LEU A 73 15.47 10.16 -7.47
N GLY A 74 14.75 10.68 -6.46
CA GLY A 74 15.20 10.82 -5.08
C GLY A 74 16.43 11.72 -4.86
N ILE A 75 16.78 11.93 -3.59
CA ILE A 75 17.80 12.91 -3.15
C ILE A 75 19.06 12.27 -2.54
N ASP A 76 19.14 10.95 -2.53
CA ASP A 76 20.22 10.16 -1.90
C ASP A 76 21.53 10.10 -2.71
N GLY A 77 21.61 10.82 -3.84
CA GLY A 77 22.77 10.82 -4.73
C GLY A 77 22.74 9.74 -5.82
N ASN A 78 21.87 8.74 -5.74
CA ASN A 78 21.79 7.62 -6.69
C ASN A 78 20.86 7.90 -7.89
N HIS A 79 20.57 9.17 -8.15
CA HIS A 79 19.63 9.62 -9.19
C HIS A 79 20.05 9.19 -10.60
N LYS A 80 21.35 9.13 -10.90
CA LYS A 80 21.86 8.73 -12.23
C LYS A 80 21.57 7.26 -12.54
N GLU A 81 21.81 6.37 -11.58
CA GLU A 81 21.55 4.94 -11.75
C GLU A 81 20.05 4.68 -11.95
N ARG A 82 19.21 5.34 -11.16
CA ARG A 82 17.75 5.26 -11.29
C ARG A 82 17.24 5.79 -12.63
N LEU A 83 17.83 6.87 -13.12
CA LEU A 83 17.48 7.43 -14.43
C LEU A 83 17.84 6.46 -15.56
N VAL A 84 19.02 5.84 -15.51
CA VAL A 84 19.40 4.81 -16.50
C VAL A 84 18.44 3.61 -16.45
N GLN A 85 18.06 3.15 -15.27
CA GLN A 85 17.08 2.08 -15.11
C GLN A 85 15.69 2.46 -15.64
N GLN A 86 15.24 3.71 -15.41
CA GLN A 86 14.00 4.23 -15.98
C GLN A 86 14.05 4.24 -17.51
N GLN A 87 15.11 4.80 -18.10
CA GLN A 87 15.31 4.83 -19.54
C GLN A 87 15.31 3.43 -20.17
N ALA A 88 15.95 2.46 -19.51
CA ALA A 88 15.95 1.08 -19.99
C ALA A 88 14.55 0.45 -19.96
N ARG A 89 13.73 0.76 -18.95
CA ARG A 89 12.33 0.29 -18.87
C ARG A 89 11.41 0.96 -19.89
N ASP A 90 11.67 2.23 -20.17
CA ASP A 90 10.85 3.08 -21.03
C ASP A 90 11.28 2.99 -22.50
N ASN A 91 12.41 2.33 -22.78
CA ASN A 91 12.86 2.04 -24.12
C ASN A 91 11.78 1.26 -24.90
N GLY A 92 11.27 1.84 -25.98
CA GLY A 92 10.17 1.29 -26.77
C GLY A 92 8.76 1.53 -26.20
N LYS A 93 8.60 2.24 -25.09
CA LYS A 93 7.31 2.58 -24.47
C LYS A 93 7.07 4.08 -24.51
N LEU A 94 6.43 4.56 -25.59
CA LEU A 94 6.05 5.97 -25.71
C LEU A 94 5.07 6.36 -24.60
N GLY A 95 5.50 7.26 -23.70
CA GLY A 95 4.70 7.76 -22.58
C GLY A 95 4.31 6.69 -21.56
N GLY A 96 5.12 5.62 -21.40
CA GLY A 96 4.84 4.54 -20.45
C GLY A 96 3.72 3.57 -20.89
N LEU A 97 3.14 3.76 -22.07
CA LEU A 97 2.13 2.88 -22.64
C LEU A 97 2.79 1.89 -23.61
N ALA A 98 2.63 0.60 -23.33
CA ALA A 98 3.01 -0.46 -24.24
C ALA A 98 1.94 -0.60 -25.35
N TYR A 99 1.87 0.37 -26.27
CA TYR A 99 0.88 0.39 -27.36
C TYR A 99 0.92 -0.85 -28.26
N PHE A 100 2.01 -1.63 -28.26
CA PHE A 100 2.23 -2.76 -29.16
C PHE A 100 2.54 -4.10 -28.45
N GLN A 101 2.26 -4.23 -27.15
CA GLN A 101 2.32 -5.55 -26.50
C GLN A 101 0.93 -6.18 -26.54
N PRO A 102 0.75 -7.38 -27.14
CA PRO A 102 -0.52 -8.09 -27.17
C PRO A 102 -0.98 -8.52 -25.77
#